data_AF-A0A972REL6-F1
#
_entry.id   AF-A0A972REL6-F1
#
_cell.length_a   1.000
_cell.length_b   1.000
_cell.length_c   1.000
_cell.angle_alpha   90.00
_cell.angle_beta   90.00
_cell.angle_gamma   90.00
#
_symmetry.space_group_name_H-M   'P 1'
#
loop_
_entity.id
_entity.type
_entity.pdbx_description
1 polymer ?
#
loop_
_entity_poly.entity_id
_entity_poly.type
_entity_poly.pdbx_seq_one_letter_code
_entity_poly.pdbx_strand_id
1 'polypeptide(L)'
;MATPIGHSLLALAVVRVFGNRTTVPTWHWYLVAVVAANAADLDFLPGLLVGDINRFHQGFSHTLLAALIFAALCTFLHRFLACRAWQAGLTGGLCYASHLVLDFYCHDGRAPFGMPLLWPVSDERWNASFSIFSGVTHGSSGDTIAVFVEDLFSLHNLIAVSKEALFMLPLLLLFAYTSRTYWRKR
;
A
#
# COMPACT_ATOMS: atom_id res chain seq x y z
N MET A 1 2.27 0.92 -10.12
CA MET A 1 1.90 0.42 -8.78
C MET A 1 1.18 -0.91 -8.85
N ALA A 2 1.17 -1.67 -7.76
CA ALA A 2 0.26 -2.80 -7.57
C ALA A 2 -1.18 -2.29 -7.36
N THR A 3 -2.19 -3.16 -7.41
CA THR A 3 -3.57 -2.69 -7.23
C THR A 3 -3.88 -2.41 -5.75
N PRO A 4 -4.91 -1.59 -5.45
CA PRO A 4 -5.39 -1.40 -4.09
C PRO A 4 -5.74 -2.70 -3.35
N ILE A 5 -6.14 -3.73 -4.10
CA ILE A 5 -6.42 -5.07 -3.56
C ILE A 5 -5.12 -5.76 -3.15
N GLY A 6 -4.09 -5.74 -4.00
CA GLY A 6 -2.76 -6.29 -3.68
C GLY A 6 -2.16 -5.64 -2.44
N HIS A 7 -2.17 -4.31 -2.37
CA HIS A 7 -1.71 -3.55 -1.21
C HIS A 7 -2.45 -3.93 0.07
N SER A 8 -3.79 -3.97 0.00
CA SER A 8 -4.63 -4.35 1.13
C SER A 8 -4.36 -5.77 1.61
N LEU A 9 -4.19 -6.74 0.69
CA LEU A 9 -3.95 -8.14 1.05
C LEU A 9 -2.61 -8.33 1.77
N LEU A 10 -1.54 -7.67 1.32
CA LEU A 10 -0.25 -7.74 1.99
C LEU A 10 -0.29 -7.06 3.37
N ALA A 11 -0.92 -5.89 3.46
CA ALA A 11 -1.05 -5.21 4.75
C ALA A 11 -1.92 -5.99 5.75
N LEU A 12 -2.97 -6.69 5.27
CA LEU A 12 -3.73 -7.61 6.10
C LEU A 12 -2.84 -8.74 6.63
N ALA A 13 -1.90 -9.26 5.84
CA ALA A 13 -0.90 -10.23 6.31
C ALA A 13 0.02 -9.63 7.38
N VAL A 14 0.49 -8.38 7.20
CA VAL A 14 1.30 -7.64 8.19
C VAL A 14 0.57 -7.54 9.54
N VAL A 15 -0.68 -7.08 9.56
CA VAL A 15 -1.41 -6.92 10.84
C VAL A 15 -1.77 -8.25 11.49
N ARG A 16 -1.74 -9.38 10.76
CA ARG A 16 -1.90 -10.69 11.40
C ARG A 16 -0.73 -11.02 12.32
N VAL A 17 0.47 -10.57 11.96
CA VAL A 17 1.72 -10.82 12.70
C VAL A 17 1.96 -9.73 13.75
N PHE A 18 1.80 -8.46 13.38
CA PHE A 18 2.18 -7.32 14.22
C PHE A 18 1.01 -6.63 14.93
N GLY A 19 -0.22 -6.81 14.46
CA GLY A 19 -1.41 -6.18 15.04
C GLY A 19 -1.71 -6.71 16.43
N ASN A 20 -1.94 -5.81 17.38
CA ASN A 20 -2.26 -6.17 18.76
C ASN A 20 -3.74 -6.58 18.90
N ARG A 21 -3.99 -7.87 19.10
CA ARG A 21 -5.35 -8.42 19.25
C ARG A 21 -5.83 -8.54 20.69
N THR A 22 -5.02 -8.16 21.67
CA THR A 22 -5.38 -8.28 23.09
C THR A 22 -6.11 -7.05 23.61
N THR A 23 -5.83 -5.87 23.04
CA THR A 23 -6.43 -4.61 23.50
C THR A 23 -7.60 -4.15 22.64
N VAL A 24 -7.61 -4.50 21.35
CA VAL A 24 -8.67 -4.08 20.41
C VAL A 24 -9.12 -5.24 19.52
N PRO A 25 -10.39 -5.23 19.07
CA PRO A 25 -10.89 -6.23 18.14
C PRO A 25 -10.09 -6.27 16.84
N THR A 26 -9.88 -7.47 16.31
CA THR A 26 -9.04 -7.70 15.11
C THR A 26 -9.49 -6.89 13.88
N TRP A 27 -10.79 -6.63 13.71
CA TRP A 27 -11.30 -5.88 12.56
C TRP A 27 -10.83 -4.42 12.52
N HIS A 28 -10.54 -3.80 13.67
CA HIS A 28 -9.96 -2.45 13.71
C HIS A 28 -8.62 -2.41 12.99
N TRP A 29 -7.79 -3.44 13.22
CA TRP A 29 -6.50 -3.55 12.54
C TRP A 29 -6.65 -3.85 11.05
N TYR A 30 -7.74 -4.49 10.61
CA TYR A 30 -8.00 -4.63 9.18
C TYR A 30 -8.33 -3.30 8.52
N LEU A 31 -9.09 -2.43 9.19
CA LEU A 31 -9.32 -1.08 8.68
C LEU A 31 -8.02 -0.26 8.64
N VAL A 32 -7.21 -0.30 9.70
CA VAL A 32 -5.91 0.35 9.71
C VAL A 32 -5.03 -0.18 8.58
N ALA A 33 -5.00 -1.50 8.36
CA ALA A 33 -4.24 -2.10 7.27
C ALA A 33 -4.66 -1.57 5.91
N VAL A 34 -5.97 -1.61 5.59
CA VAL A 34 -6.49 -1.15 4.30
C VAL A 34 -6.22 0.33 4.10
N VAL A 35 -6.48 1.17 5.11
CA VAL A 35 -6.23 2.62 4.99
C VAL A 35 -4.74 2.91 4.82
N ALA A 36 -3.87 2.33 5.66
CA ALA A 36 -2.45 2.57 5.62
C ALA A 36 -1.78 2.08 4.33
N ALA A 37 -2.21 0.94 3.81
CA ALA A 37 -1.65 0.34 2.60
C ALA A 37 -2.00 1.10 1.31
N ASN A 38 -3.08 1.88 1.32
CA ASN A 38 -3.51 2.68 0.17
C ASN A 38 -3.26 4.18 0.39
N ALA A 39 -2.65 4.56 1.52
CA ALA A 39 -2.44 5.96 1.87
C ALA A 39 -1.48 6.67 0.90
N ALA A 40 -0.53 5.95 0.30
CA ALA A 40 0.38 6.50 -0.71
C ALA A 40 -0.37 6.96 -1.97
N ASP A 41 -1.31 6.15 -2.45
CA ASP A 41 -2.14 6.44 -3.64
C ASP A 41 -3.19 7.52 -3.45
N LEU A 42 -3.35 8.04 -2.22
CA LEU A 42 -4.19 9.24 -2.01
C LEU A 42 -3.60 10.49 -2.68
N ASP A 43 -2.37 10.41 -3.19
CA ASP A 43 -1.76 11.41 -4.06
C ASP A 43 -2.47 11.59 -5.42
N PHE A 44 -3.41 10.70 -5.78
CA PHE A 44 -4.35 10.91 -6.88
C PHE A 44 -5.38 12.01 -6.60
N LEU A 45 -5.71 12.26 -5.32
CA LEU A 45 -6.79 13.19 -4.95
C LEU A 45 -6.49 14.64 -5.36
N PRO A 46 -5.29 15.20 -5.10
CA PRO A 46 -4.96 16.54 -5.60
C PRO A 46 -5.00 16.62 -7.12
N GLY A 47 -4.64 15.55 -7.83
CA GLY A 47 -4.71 15.45 -9.29
C GLY A 47 -6.14 15.53 -9.82
N LEU A 48 -7.05 14.81 -9.16
CA LEU A 48 -8.49 14.85 -9.46
C LEU A 48 -9.05 16.27 -9.33
N LEU A 49 -8.65 17.03 -8.31
CA LEU A 49 -9.11 18.41 -8.08
C LEU A 49 -8.66 19.40 -9.16
N VAL A 50 -7.54 19.13 -9.84
CA VAL A 50 -7.00 20.00 -10.90
C VAL A 50 -7.25 19.47 -12.32
N GLY A 51 -8.01 18.36 -12.45
CA GLY A 51 -8.35 17.75 -13.73
C GLY A 51 -7.24 16.92 -14.38
N ASP A 52 -6.17 16.60 -13.64
CA ASP A 52 -5.05 15.77 -14.08
C ASP A 52 -4.71 14.77 -12.96
N ILE A 53 -5.44 13.66 -12.93
CA ILE A 53 -5.40 12.65 -11.85
C ILE A 53 -3.97 12.16 -11.60
N ASN A 54 -3.22 11.91 -12.68
CA ASN A 54 -1.87 11.35 -12.63
C ASN A 54 -0.76 12.39 -12.35
N ARG A 55 -1.10 13.65 -12.07
CA ARG A 55 -0.11 14.74 -11.94
C ARG A 55 0.88 14.56 -10.79
N PHE A 56 0.38 14.12 -9.64
CA PHE A 56 1.17 14.04 -8.41
C PHE A 56 1.50 12.60 -7.99
N HIS A 57 1.01 11.63 -8.75
CA HIS A 57 1.14 10.23 -8.44
C HIS A 57 2.61 9.75 -8.56
N GLN A 58 3.03 8.86 -7.65
CA GLN A 58 4.43 8.42 -7.46
C GLN A 58 5.42 9.52 -7.08
N GLY A 59 4.93 10.59 -6.46
CA GLY A 59 5.74 11.68 -5.91
C GLY A 59 6.24 11.38 -4.48
N PHE A 60 6.13 12.39 -3.62
CA PHE A 60 6.56 12.33 -2.21
C PHE A 60 5.92 11.18 -1.40
N SER A 61 4.69 10.82 -1.69
CA SER A 61 3.97 9.68 -1.10
C SER A 61 4.74 8.36 -1.23
N HIS A 62 5.51 8.16 -2.30
CA HIS A 62 6.20 6.89 -2.56
C HIS A 62 7.66 6.92 -2.04
N THR A 63 7.87 7.55 -0.89
CA THR A 63 9.18 7.70 -0.24
C THR A 63 9.20 6.97 1.10
N LEU A 64 10.39 6.53 1.54
CA LEU A 64 10.57 6.03 2.91
C LEU A 64 10.27 7.11 3.96
N LEU A 65 10.52 8.39 3.63
CA LEU A 65 10.19 9.51 4.50
C LEU A 65 8.67 9.61 4.73
N ALA A 66 7.85 9.46 3.69
CA ALA A 66 6.40 9.44 3.82
C ALA A 66 5.91 8.27 4.69
N ALA A 67 6.51 7.09 4.55
CA ALA A 67 6.21 5.95 5.42
C ALA A 67 6.53 6.24 6.90
N LEU A 68 7.66 6.90 7.18
CA LEU A 68 8.03 7.32 8.55
C LEU A 68 7.08 8.39 9.10
N ILE A 69 6.68 9.37 8.28
CA ILE A 69 5.69 10.39 8.67
C ILE A 69 4.35 9.73 8.97
N PHE A 70 3.91 8.77 8.16
CA PHE A 70 2.69 8.02 8.39
C PHE A 70 2.77 7.20 9.69
N ALA A 71 3.90 6.55 9.95
CA ALA A 71 4.14 5.85 11.22
C ALA A 71 4.08 6.80 12.43
N ALA A 72 4.66 7.99 12.32
CA ALA A 72 4.56 9.03 13.34
C ALA A 72 3.10 9.50 13.55
N LEU A 73 2.34 9.66 12.47
CA LEU A 73 0.91 9.99 12.53
C LEU A 73 0.11 8.90 13.26
N CYS A 74 0.31 7.62 12.92
CA CYS A 74 -0.34 6.52 13.64
C CYS A 74 0.05 6.49 15.12
N THR A 75 1.32 6.76 15.44
CA THR A 75 1.82 6.87 16.82
C THR A 75 1.09 7.99 17.57
N PHE A 76 0.93 9.16 16.95
CA PHE A 76 0.19 10.28 17.51
C PHE A 76 -1.29 9.94 17.73
N LEU A 77 -1.91 9.25 16.77
CA LEU A 77 -3.32 8.84 16.81
C LEU A 77 -3.59 7.56 17.64
N HIS A 78 -2.60 7.01 18.35
CA HIS A 78 -2.73 5.72 19.06
C HIS A 78 -3.92 5.64 20.02
N ARG A 79 -4.30 6.77 20.64
CA ARG A 79 -5.46 6.86 21.53
C ARG A 79 -6.78 6.62 20.78
N PHE A 80 -6.91 7.19 19.58
CA PHE A 80 -8.07 6.95 18.70
C PHE A 80 -8.08 5.52 18.17
N LEU A 81 -6.89 4.92 18.01
CA LEU A 81 -6.72 3.52 17.62
C LEU A 81 -6.78 2.54 18.81
N ALA A 82 -7.06 3.04 20.03
CA ALA A 82 -7.17 2.27 21.27
C ALA A 82 -6.02 1.26 21.51
N CYS A 83 -4.79 1.61 21.13
CA CYS A 83 -3.60 0.75 21.30
C CYS A 83 -2.39 1.54 21.83
N ARG A 84 -1.28 0.84 22.11
CA ARG A 84 -0.04 1.51 22.57
C ARG A 84 0.59 2.29 21.43
N ALA A 85 1.18 3.45 21.73
CA ALA A 85 1.80 4.34 20.74
C ALA A 85 2.74 3.62 19.78
N TRP A 86 3.68 2.83 20.30
CA TRP A 86 4.63 2.09 19.48
C TRP A 86 3.96 1.02 18.59
N GLN A 87 2.85 0.42 19.02
CA GLN A 87 2.12 -0.57 18.24
C GLN A 87 1.40 0.09 17.07
N ALA A 88 0.78 1.25 17.31
CA ALA A 88 0.16 2.05 16.26
C ALA A 88 1.18 2.46 15.20
N GLY A 89 2.31 3.03 15.63
CA GLY A 89 3.38 3.46 14.74
C GLY A 89 4.00 2.32 13.96
N LEU A 90 4.41 1.24 14.63
CA LEU A 90 5.02 0.08 13.97
C LEU A 90 4.06 -0.56 12.98
N THR A 91 2.81 -0.81 13.38
CA THR A 91 1.84 -1.50 12.51
C THR A 91 1.46 -0.61 11.33
N GLY A 92 1.12 0.66 11.56
CA GLY A 92 0.79 1.60 10.48
C GLY A 92 1.95 1.82 9.52
N GLY A 93 3.17 1.99 10.05
CA GLY A 93 4.39 2.13 9.26
C GLY A 93 4.71 0.90 8.43
N LEU A 94 4.57 -0.32 8.99
CA LEU A 94 4.79 -1.55 8.24
C LEU A 94 3.71 -1.77 7.15
N CYS A 95 2.45 -1.42 7.43
CA CYS A 95 1.40 -1.47 6.41
C CYS A 95 1.68 -0.48 5.27
N TYR A 96 2.10 0.75 5.57
CA TYR A 96 2.50 1.72 4.55
C TYR A 96 3.75 1.25 3.79
N ALA A 97 4.79 0.79 4.48
CA ALA A 97 6.00 0.29 3.84
C ALA A 97 5.72 -0.92 2.94
N SER A 98 4.72 -1.75 3.27
CA SER A 98 4.29 -2.86 2.41
C SER A 98 3.75 -2.40 1.06
N HIS A 99 3.18 -1.19 0.97
CA HIS A 99 2.82 -0.56 -0.30
C HIS A 99 4.07 -0.34 -1.15
N LEU A 100 5.09 0.33 -0.59
CA LEU A 100 6.37 0.59 -1.28
C LEU A 100 7.06 -0.71 -1.72
N VAL A 101 7.00 -1.76 -0.90
CA VAL A 101 7.57 -3.07 -1.27
C VAL A 101 6.87 -3.66 -2.49
N LEU A 102 5.54 -3.63 -2.54
CA LEU A 102 4.80 -4.18 -3.70
C LEU A 102 5.10 -3.37 -4.96
N ASP A 103 5.13 -2.06 -4.83
CA ASP A 103 5.46 -1.16 -5.95
C ASP A 103 6.88 -1.36 -6.46
N PHE A 104 7.82 -1.70 -5.57
CA PHE A 104 9.22 -1.93 -5.95
C PHE A 104 9.35 -3.16 -6.84
N TYR A 105 8.52 -4.18 -6.63
CA TYR A 105 8.47 -5.41 -7.43
C TYR A 105 7.37 -5.37 -8.52
N CYS A 106 6.76 -4.22 -8.75
CA CYS A 106 5.76 -4.04 -9.77
C CYS A 106 6.40 -3.64 -11.09
N HIS A 107 5.86 -4.14 -12.20
CA HIS A 107 6.29 -3.70 -13.51
C HIS A 107 5.91 -2.23 -13.70
N ASP A 108 6.91 -1.40 -13.96
CA ASP A 108 6.72 0.00 -14.28
C ASP A 108 6.79 0.21 -15.80
N GLY A 109 5.63 0.48 -16.39
CA GLY A 109 5.49 0.70 -17.82
C GLY A 109 5.68 2.14 -18.27
N ARG A 110 5.91 3.10 -17.35
CA ARG A 110 5.85 4.53 -17.66
C ARG A 110 7.05 5.29 -17.12
N ALA A 111 7.65 6.13 -17.96
CA ALA A 111 8.66 7.07 -17.50
C ALA A 111 8.03 8.17 -16.60
N PRO A 112 8.75 8.65 -15.57
CA PRO A 112 10.06 8.17 -15.13
C PRO A 112 9.92 6.82 -14.39
N PHE A 113 10.77 5.84 -14.71
CA PHE A 113 10.67 4.50 -14.14
C PHE A 113 11.11 4.46 -12.67
N GLY A 114 10.39 3.70 -11.86
CA GLY A 114 10.63 3.49 -10.44
C GLY A 114 10.07 4.59 -9.55
N MET A 115 10.23 4.40 -8.24
CA MET A 115 9.73 5.34 -7.24
C MET A 115 10.89 6.03 -6.49
N PRO A 116 10.69 7.27 -6.01
CA PRO A 116 11.74 8.06 -5.38
C PRO A 116 12.00 7.65 -3.91
N LEU A 117 12.31 6.37 -3.64
CA LEU A 117 12.37 5.82 -2.28
C LEU A 117 13.17 6.66 -1.27
N LEU A 118 14.29 7.23 -1.71
CA LEU A 118 15.24 7.96 -0.86
C LEU A 118 15.11 9.49 -0.92
N TRP A 119 14.11 10.02 -1.63
CA TRP A 119 13.88 11.46 -1.65
C TRP A 119 13.53 11.96 -0.23
N PRO A 120 14.04 13.12 0.23
CA PRO A 120 14.79 14.15 -0.50
C PRO A 120 16.32 14.00 -0.48
N VAL A 121 16.85 12.87 -0.01
CA VAL A 121 18.31 12.64 0.08
C VAL A 121 18.90 12.35 -1.31
N SER A 122 18.13 11.72 -2.19
CA SER A 122 18.50 11.44 -3.58
C SER A 122 17.29 11.57 -4.50
N ASP A 123 17.55 12.04 -5.73
CA ASP A 123 16.56 12.09 -6.82
C ASP A 123 16.52 10.78 -7.64
N GLU A 124 17.34 9.79 -7.29
CA GLU A 124 17.32 8.48 -7.94
C GLU A 124 15.99 7.75 -7.70
N ARG A 125 15.50 7.10 -8.75
CA ARG A 125 14.30 6.26 -8.71
C ARG A 125 14.67 4.78 -8.69
N TRP A 126 13.91 4.04 -7.90
CA TRP A 126 14.23 2.67 -7.52
C TRP A 126 13.09 1.74 -7.93
N ASN A 127 13.46 0.63 -8.57
CA ASN A 127 12.61 -0.53 -8.84
C ASN A 127 13.48 -1.79 -8.87
N ALA A 128 12.85 -2.96 -8.72
CA ALA A 128 13.54 -4.23 -8.86
C ALA A 128 13.90 -4.50 -10.33
N SER A 129 15.01 -5.21 -10.56
CA SER A 129 15.42 -5.64 -11.90
C SER A 129 14.49 -6.70 -12.53
N PHE A 130 13.56 -7.23 -11.74
CA PHE A 130 12.54 -8.17 -12.16
C PHE A 130 11.21 -7.78 -11.52
N SER A 131 10.12 -8.05 -12.22
CA SER A 131 8.77 -7.74 -11.75
C SER A 131 8.00 -9.02 -11.41
N ILE A 132 7.35 -9.01 -10.24
CA ILE A 132 6.43 -10.07 -9.80
C ILE A 132 4.99 -9.71 -10.21
N PHE A 133 4.65 -8.42 -10.14
CA PHE A 133 3.31 -7.90 -10.40
C PHE A 133 3.25 -7.14 -11.72
N SER A 134 2.10 -7.19 -12.40
CA SER A 134 1.94 -6.67 -13.77
C SER A 134 1.91 -5.15 -13.88
N GLY A 135 1.66 -4.41 -12.79
CA GLY A 135 1.34 -2.99 -12.84
C GLY A 135 -0.11 -2.74 -13.26
N VAL A 136 -0.79 -1.82 -12.55
CA VAL A 136 -2.13 -1.36 -12.92
C VAL A 136 -2.03 -0.29 -14.02
N THR A 137 -2.95 -0.28 -14.97
CA THR A 137 -3.11 0.80 -15.96
C THR A 137 -4.14 1.81 -15.44
N HIS A 138 -3.79 3.09 -15.47
CA HIS A 138 -4.62 4.17 -14.89
C HIS A 138 -4.40 5.50 -15.63
N GLY A 139 -4.18 5.44 -16.94
CA GLY A 139 -3.83 6.59 -17.77
C GLY A 139 -2.46 7.18 -17.49
N SER A 140 -2.23 8.34 -18.06
CA SER A 140 -1.02 9.15 -17.95
C SER A 140 -1.33 10.58 -17.50
N SER A 141 -0.28 11.33 -17.20
CA SER A 141 -0.37 12.72 -16.75
C SER A 141 -0.75 13.57 -17.97
N GLY A 142 -1.79 14.39 -17.82
CA GLY A 142 -2.42 15.12 -18.92
C GLY A 142 -3.58 14.39 -19.59
N ASP A 143 -3.86 13.13 -19.23
CA ASP A 143 -5.05 12.43 -19.72
C ASP A 143 -6.32 12.93 -19.04
N THR A 144 -7.44 12.77 -19.74
CA THR A 144 -8.76 13.10 -19.19
C THR A 144 -9.21 12.07 -18.15
N ILE A 145 -10.14 12.48 -17.28
CA ILE A 145 -10.78 11.58 -16.30
C ILE A 145 -11.46 10.39 -16.99
N ALA A 146 -11.98 10.57 -18.22
CA ALA A 146 -12.60 9.48 -18.97
C ALA A 146 -11.62 8.36 -19.31
N VAL A 147 -10.40 8.71 -19.76
CA VAL A 147 -9.32 7.75 -20.05
C VAL A 147 -8.91 7.00 -18.79
N PHE A 148 -8.77 7.71 -17.66
CA PHE A 148 -8.49 7.08 -16.36
C PHE A 148 -9.54 6.03 -16.00
N VAL A 149 -10.84 6.35 -16.15
CA VAL A 149 -11.94 5.43 -15.83
C VAL A 149 -11.97 4.24 -16.77
N GLU A 150 -11.74 4.45 -18.07
CA GLU A 150 -11.65 3.37 -19.06
C GLU A 150 -10.52 2.39 -18.72
N ASP A 151 -9.33 2.91 -18.42
CA ASP A 151 -8.17 2.10 -18.02
C ASP A 151 -8.42 1.34 -16.73
N LEU A 152 -9.10 1.96 -15.75
CA LEU A 152 -9.41 1.35 -14.46
C LEU A 152 -10.21 0.05 -14.63
N PHE A 153 -11.20 0.03 -15.54
CA PHE A 153 -12.05 -1.13 -15.81
C PHE A 153 -11.53 -2.02 -16.96
N SER A 154 -10.26 -1.90 -17.32
CA SER A 154 -9.64 -2.73 -18.35
C SER A 154 -9.51 -4.20 -17.94
N LEU A 155 -9.49 -5.09 -18.96
CA LEU A 155 -9.20 -6.51 -18.77
C LEU A 155 -7.79 -6.72 -18.18
N HIS A 156 -6.84 -5.85 -18.52
CA HIS A 156 -5.48 -5.87 -17.95
C HIS A 156 -5.52 -5.73 -16.42
N ASN A 157 -6.25 -4.74 -15.91
CA ASN A 157 -6.39 -4.54 -14.47
C ASN A 157 -7.12 -5.68 -13.77
N LEU A 158 -8.15 -6.25 -14.40
CA LEU A 158 -8.82 -7.43 -13.87
C LEU A 158 -7.85 -8.62 -13.74
N ILE A 159 -6.99 -8.83 -14.74
CA ILE A 159 -5.94 -9.86 -14.70
C ILE A 159 -4.89 -9.52 -13.63
N ALA A 160 -4.49 -8.25 -13.48
CA ALA A 160 -3.54 -7.82 -12.46
C ALA A 160 -4.07 -8.12 -11.05
N VAL A 161 -5.31 -7.71 -10.74
CA VAL A 161 -6.00 -8.05 -9.48
C VAL A 161 -6.04 -9.56 -9.26
N SER A 162 -6.37 -10.33 -10.29
CA SER A 162 -6.48 -11.80 -10.19
C SER A 162 -5.13 -12.44 -9.84
N LYS A 163 -4.03 -11.99 -10.47
CA LYS A 163 -2.67 -12.45 -10.17
C LYS A 163 -2.26 -12.06 -8.74
N GLU A 164 -2.49 -10.81 -8.35
CA GLU A 164 -2.18 -10.34 -7.00
C GLU A 164 -2.93 -11.14 -5.94
N ALA A 165 -4.23 -11.38 -6.14
CA ALA A 165 -5.04 -12.22 -5.25
C ALA A 165 -4.49 -13.65 -5.18
N LEU A 166 -4.10 -14.24 -6.33
CA LEU A 166 -3.54 -15.59 -6.38
C LEU A 166 -2.23 -15.71 -5.58
N PHE A 167 -1.36 -14.70 -5.60
CA PHE A 167 -0.11 -14.70 -4.84
C PHE A 167 -0.30 -14.32 -3.36
N MET A 168 -1.14 -13.33 -3.07
CA MET A 168 -1.25 -12.76 -1.72
C MET A 168 -2.25 -13.50 -0.83
N LEU A 169 -3.31 -14.11 -1.37
CA LEU A 169 -4.29 -14.84 -0.55
C LEU A 169 -3.67 -16.05 0.18
N PRO A 170 -2.85 -16.91 -0.47
CA PRO A 170 -2.19 -18.01 0.25
C PRO A 170 -1.30 -17.50 1.39
N LEU A 171 -0.58 -16.40 1.17
CA LEU A 171 0.26 -15.78 2.19
C LEU A 171 -0.57 -15.26 3.37
N LEU A 172 -1.67 -14.56 3.09
CA LEU A 172 -2.61 -14.09 4.11
C LEU A 172 -3.23 -15.25 4.89
N LEU A 173 -3.64 -16.32 4.21
CA LEU A 173 -4.22 -17.52 4.85
C LEU A 173 -3.20 -18.25 5.72
N LEU A 174 -1.95 -18.35 5.28
CA LEU A 174 -0.85 -18.93 6.05
C LEU A 174 -0.60 -18.14 7.35
N PHE A 175 -0.50 -16.81 7.27
CA PHE A 175 -0.35 -15.98 8.46
C PHE A 175 -1.61 -15.98 9.34
N ALA A 176 -2.79 -16.07 8.74
CA ALA A 176 -4.04 -16.23 9.49
C ALA A 176 -4.03 -17.53 10.32
N TYR A 177 -3.59 -18.64 9.72
CA TYR A 177 -3.52 -19.95 10.36
C TYR A 177 -2.49 -19.98 11.49
N THR A 178 -1.25 -19.54 11.21
CA THR A 178 -0.15 -19.57 12.18
C THR A 178 -0.37 -18.60 13.35
N SER A 179 -0.85 -17.39 13.08
CA SER A 179 -1.14 -16.41 14.14
C SER A 179 -2.28 -16.86 15.06
N ARG A 180 -3.30 -17.55 14.53
CA ARG A 180 -4.40 -18.10 15.36
C ARG A 180 -3.88 -19.07 16.41
N THR A 181 -2.91 -19.91 16.04
CA THR A 181 -2.30 -20.89 16.94
C THR A 181 -1.44 -20.22 18.00
N TYR A 182 -0.71 -19.16 17.64
CA TYR A 182 0.12 -18.39 18.57
C TYR A 182 -0.71 -17.64 19.61
N TRP A 183 -1.73 -16.90 19.18
CA TRP A 183 -2.55 -16.08 20.07
C TRP A 183 -3.50 -16.88 20.97
N ARG A 184 -3.84 -18.14 20.63
CA ARG A 184 -4.58 -19.03 21.54
C ARG A 184 -3.77 -19.51 22.75
N LYS A 185 -2.44 -19.40 22.71
CA LYS A 185 -1.53 -19.88 23.76
C LYS A 185 -1.09 -18.79 24.75
N ARG A 186 -1.44 -17.52 24.49
CA ARG A 186 -1.16 -16.38 25.36
C ARG A 186 -2.44 -15.93 26.04
#